data_AF-A0A7I7SQ02-F1
#
_entry.id   AF-A0A7I7SQ02-F1
#
_cell.length_a   1.000
_cell.length_b   1.000
_cell.length_c   1.000
_cell.angle_alpha   90.00
_cell.angle_beta   90.00
_cell.angle_gamma   90.00
#
_symmetry.space_group_name_H-M   'P 1'
#
loop_
_entity.id
_entity.type
_entity.pdbx_description
1 polymer ?
#
loop_
_entity_poly.entity_id
_entity_poly.type
_entity_poly.pdbx_seq_one_letter_code
_entity_poly.pdbx_strand_id
1 'polypeptide(L)'
;MYFLCGEADVGAGPYRLVMSIYTRRLAAALAGCGTIAVAMLGQIPSAAADPDTPPNCTVADLEGVRTGVQFATSAYLFTHPDVNAFFTSLAGVPRDQVRVRVKAYMAANPQTASDITGIRQPLVDIKNRCGQLPGSAV
;
A
#
# COMPACT_ATOMS: atom_id res chain seq x y z
N MET A 1 -10.68 31.49 -3.84
CA MET A 1 -11.14 31.38 -2.44
C MET A 1 -12.59 31.84 -2.38
N TYR A 2 -13.53 30.94 -2.67
CA TYR A 2 -14.93 31.03 -2.22
C TYR A 2 -15.41 29.59 -2.07
N PHE A 3 -15.82 29.28 -0.83
CA PHE A 3 -16.26 28.00 -0.33
C PHE A 3 -17.78 28.09 -0.24
N LEU A 4 -18.53 27.20 -0.87
CA LEU A 4 -19.96 27.03 -0.62
C LEU A 4 -20.30 25.53 -0.67
N CYS A 5 -20.41 24.95 0.52
CA CYS A 5 -21.18 23.75 0.84
C CYS A 5 -22.08 24.25 1.98
N GLY A 6 -23.37 24.47 1.75
CA GLY A 6 -24.39 23.42 1.80
C GLY A 6 -24.91 23.35 3.24
N GLU A 7 -25.98 24.10 3.54
CA GLU A 7 -26.61 24.19 4.86
C GLU A 7 -27.36 22.90 5.22
N ALA A 8 -27.31 22.52 6.51
CA ALA A 8 -28.13 21.44 7.06
C ALA A 8 -28.81 21.92 8.35
N ASP A 9 -30.08 22.30 8.21
CA ASP A 9 -31.02 22.47 9.33
C ASP A 9 -31.37 21.11 9.95
N VAL A 10 -31.21 20.97 11.27
CA VAL A 10 -31.74 19.81 12.01
C VAL A 10 -32.50 20.28 13.24
N GLY A 11 -33.82 20.05 13.19
CA GLY A 11 -34.81 20.36 14.21
C GLY A 11 -34.67 19.57 15.52
N ALA A 12 -35.33 20.12 16.54
CA ALA A 12 -35.26 19.72 17.94
C ALA A 12 -35.97 18.39 18.26
N GLY A 13 -35.34 17.56 19.10
CA GLY A 13 -35.90 16.35 19.69
C GLY A 13 -35.25 15.95 21.02
N PRO A 14 -35.81 14.96 21.74
CA PRO A 14 -35.66 14.74 23.19
C PRO A 14 -34.36 14.02 23.61
N TYR A 15 -33.28 14.15 22.85
CA TYR A 15 -31.98 13.49 23.08
C TYR A 15 -31.12 14.16 24.17
N ARG A 16 -31.66 15.17 24.86
CA ARG A 16 -30.92 16.06 25.78
C ARG A 16 -30.30 15.37 26.99
N LEU A 17 -30.78 14.19 27.40
CA LEU A 17 -30.28 13.55 28.63
C LEU A 17 -29.09 12.61 28.40
N VAL A 18 -28.98 11.99 27.22
CA VAL A 18 -27.81 11.14 26.86
C VAL A 18 -26.55 11.98 26.62
N MET A 19 -26.73 13.27 26.34
CA MET A 19 -25.65 14.20 26.01
C MET A 19 -24.76 14.57 27.21
N SER A 20 -25.22 14.45 28.47
CA SER A 20 -24.44 14.89 29.66
C SER A 20 -23.25 13.97 30.00
N ILE A 21 -23.32 12.68 29.62
CA ILE A 21 -22.19 11.75 29.79
C ILE A 21 -21.21 11.88 28.60
N TYR A 22 -21.70 12.31 27.43
CA TYR A 22 -20.89 12.54 26.24
C TYR A 22 -20.18 13.91 26.23
N THR A 23 -20.70 14.93 26.91
CA THR A 23 -20.10 16.28 26.96
C THR A 23 -18.76 16.34 27.69
N ARG A 24 -18.43 15.39 28.57
CA ARG A 24 -17.09 15.31 29.19
C ARG A 24 -16.03 14.66 28.30
N ARG A 25 -16.43 13.91 27.27
CA ARG A 25 -15.49 13.25 26.32
C ARG A 25 -15.45 13.91 24.95
N LEU A 26 -16.30 14.91 24.69
CA LEU A 26 -16.35 15.68 23.45
C LEU A 26 -16.00 17.17 23.65
N ALA A 27 -15.15 17.49 24.64
CA ALA A 27 -14.46 18.79 24.68
C ALA A 27 -13.12 18.77 23.93
N ALA A 28 -12.80 17.67 23.23
CA ALA A 28 -11.53 17.52 22.50
C ALA A 28 -11.71 17.06 21.05
N ALA A 29 -12.92 17.21 20.47
CA ALA A 29 -13.13 16.86 19.07
C ALA A 29 -14.12 17.83 18.42
N LEU A 30 -13.63 18.48 17.36
CA LEU A 30 -14.37 19.15 16.29
C LEU A 30 -14.63 20.67 16.47
N ALA A 31 -13.55 21.45 16.33
CA ALA A 31 -13.56 22.67 15.52
C ALA A 31 -12.51 22.50 14.42
N GLY A 32 -12.98 22.44 13.17
CA GLY A 32 -12.15 22.31 11.98
C GLY A 32 -11.48 23.63 11.56
N CYS A 33 -10.46 23.48 10.71
CA CYS A 33 -9.75 24.50 9.96
C CYS A 33 -8.90 25.49 10.76
N GLY A 34 -7.63 25.11 10.97
CA GLY A 34 -6.56 26.03 11.36
C GLY A 34 -5.62 25.42 12.39
N THR A 35 -4.46 24.95 11.92
CA THR A 35 -3.22 24.75 12.69
C THR A 35 -3.37 24.02 14.04
N ILE A 36 -3.12 22.70 14.07
CA ILE A 36 -2.37 21.90 15.08
C ILE A 36 -2.37 20.48 14.48
N ALA A 37 -1.27 19.96 13.94
CA ALA A 37 -0.25 19.29 14.76
C ALA A 37 1.08 19.17 14.01
N VAL A 38 1.93 20.19 14.09
CA VAL A 38 3.39 20.06 13.86
C VAL A 38 4.07 19.63 15.18
N ALA A 39 3.46 18.70 15.92
CA ALA A 39 3.95 18.28 17.23
C ALA A 39 3.85 16.77 17.48
N MET A 40 3.63 15.97 16.42
CA MET A 40 3.69 14.49 16.47
C MET A 40 4.63 13.92 15.40
N LEU A 41 5.62 14.71 14.95
CA LEU A 41 6.78 14.24 14.19
C LEU A 41 7.99 13.98 15.09
N GLY A 42 7.87 14.20 16.40
CA GLY A 42 9.00 14.16 17.35
C GLY A 42 9.31 12.80 17.97
N GLN A 43 8.52 11.75 17.72
CA GLN A 43 8.75 10.40 18.26
C GLN A 43 8.35 9.32 17.25
N ILE A 44 8.66 9.49 15.96
CA ILE A 44 8.83 8.29 15.14
C ILE A 44 10.20 7.78 15.60
N PRO A 45 10.29 6.65 16.34
CA PRO A 45 11.59 6.04 16.54
C PRO A 45 12.10 5.77 15.13
N SER A 46 13.09 6.55 14.68
CA SER A 46 13.94 6.13 13.59
C SER A 46 14.42 4.76 14.02
N ALA A 47 13.94 3.71 13.35
CA ALA A 47 14.51 2.39 13.50
C ALA A 47 15.97 2.57 13.11
N ALA A 48 16.82 2.76 14.13
CA ALA A 48 18.24 2.87 13.93
C ALA A 48 18.61 1.61 13.16
N ALA A 49 19.12 1.78 11.95
CA ALA A 49 19.65 0.67 11.19
C ALA A 49 20.64 -0.03 12.12
N ASP A 50 20.43 -1.32 12.32
CA ASP A 50 21.38 -2.15 13.05
C ASP A 50 22.76 -1.87 12.45
N PRO A 51 23.76 -1.44 13.24
CA PRO A 51 25.08 -1.06 12.73
C PRO A 51 25.75 -2.20 11.94
N ASP A 52 25.27 -3.43 12.06
CA ASP A 52 25.72 -4.60 11.32
C ASP A 52 25.02 -4.80 9.96
N THR A 53 24.08 -3.93 9.57
CA THR A 53 23.37 -4.02 8.27
C THR A 53 24.29 -3.55 7.13
N PRO A 54 24.58 -4.38 6.11
CA PRO A 54 25.35 -3.93 4.95
C PRO A 54 24.69 -2.72 4.26
N PRO A 55 25.48 -1.84 3.61
CA PRO A 55 24.92 -0.67 2.93
C PRO A 55 23.91 -1.09 1.84
N ASN A 56 22.78 -0.38 1.76
CA ASN A 56 21.65 -0.66 0.86
C ASN A 56 20.92 -2.00 1.12
N CYS A 57 20.96 -2.49 2.36
CA CYS A 57 20.26 -3.68 2.81
C CYS A 57 19.24 -3.37 3.92
N THR A 58 18.60 -2.19 3.87
CA THR A 58 17.54 -1.82 4.80
C THR A 58 16.16 -2.22 4.27
N VAL A 59 15.14 -2.15 5.13
CA VAL A 59 13.74 -2.31 4.71
C VAL A 59 13.34 -1.23 3.69
N ALA A 60 13.88 -0.01 3.82
CA ALA A 60 13.62 1.06 2.87
C ALA A 60 14.15 0.71 1.47
N ASP A 61 15.32 0.07 1.39
CA ASP A 61 15.90 -0.38 0.12
C ASP A 61 15.05 -1.48 -0.52
N LEU A 62 14.56 -2.43 0.28
CA LEU A 62 13.63 -3.48 -0.19
C LEU A 62 12.34 -2.90 -0.76
N GLU A 63 11.71 -1.95 -0.05
CA GLU A 63 10.48 -1.32 -0.52
C GLU A 63 10.71 -0.44 -1.74
N GLY A 64 11.87 0.20 -1.86
CA GLY A 64 12.29 0.89 -3.08
C GLY A 64 12.33 -0.04 -4.29
N VAL A 65 12.96 -1.22 -4.14
CA VAL A 65 12.99 -2.25 -5.18
C VAL A 65 11.59 -2.77 -5.51
N ARG A 66 10.77 -3.06 -4.49
CA ARG A 66 9.37 -3.51 -4.68
C ARG A 66 8.57 -2.49 -5.49
N THR A 67 8.69 -1.21 -5.13
CA THR A 67 8.01 -0.12 -5.83
C THR A 67 8.45 -0.06 -7.30
N GLY A 68 9.75 -0.17 -7.58
CA GLY A 68 10.27 -0.23 -8.95
C GLY A 68 9.72 -1.41 -9.76
N VAL A 69 9.67 -2.61 -9.17
CA VAL A 69 9.09 -3.80 -9.82
C VAL A 69 7.59 -3.64 -10.08
N GLN A 70 6.84 -3.05 -9.15
CA GLN A 70 5.40 -2.80 -9.36
C GLN A 70 5.16 -1.74 -10.44
N PHE A 71 5.97 -0.68 -10.47
CA PHE A 71 5.92 0.32 -11.55
C PHE A 71 6.20 -0.31 -12.92
N ALA A 72 7.28 -1.10 -13.03
CA ALA A 72 7.62 -1.80 -14.27
C ALA A 72 6.52 -2.80 -14.69
N THR A 73 5.91 -3.49 -13.73
CA THR A 73 4.76 -4.37 -13.99
C THR A 73 3.57 -3.57 -14.53
N SER A 74 3.24 -2.42 -13.93
CA SER A 74 2.16 -1.55 -14.40
C SER A 74 2.41 -1.10 -15.85
N ALA A 75 3.61 -0.59 -16.14
CA ALA A 75 3.99 -0.19 -17.49
C ALA A 75 3.90 -1.35 -18.50
N TYR A 76 4.34 -2.55 -18.12
CA TYR A 76 4.24 -3.75 -18.94
C TYR A 76 2.78 -4.11 -19.24
N LEU A 77 1.89 -4.09 -18.24
CA LEU A 77 0.48 -4.42 -18.44
C LEU A 77 -0.23 -3.40 -19.35
N PHE A 78 0.15 -2.12 -19.33
CA PHE A 78 -0.41 -1.14 -20.27
C PHE A 78 0.03 -1.35 -21.71
N THR A 79 1.22 -1.92 -21.94
CA THR A 79 1.72 -2.23 -23.28
C THR A 79 1.37 -3.66 -23.75
N HIS A 80 0.85 -4.50 -22.85
CA HIS A 80 0.46 -5.89 -23.10
C HIS A 80 -1.02 -6.09 -22.72
N PRO A 81 -1.98 -5.60 -23.53
CA PRO A 81 -3.40 -5.60 -23.17
C PRO A 81 -3.98 -7.02 -23.01
N ASP A 82 -3.42 -8.02 -23.70
CA ASP A 82 -3.76 -9.43 -23.56
C ASP A 82 -3.34 -9.99 -22.18
N VAL A 83 -2.12 -9.65 -21.73
CA VAL A 83 -1.62 -10.03 -20.41
C VAL A 83 -2.41 -9.30 -19.31
N ASN A 84 -2.73 -8.02 -19.52
CA ASN A 84 -3.58 -7.25 -18.62
C ASN A 84 -4.99 -7.85 -18.51
N ALA A 85 -5.59 -8.25 -19.63
CA ALA A 85 -6.89 -8.93 -19.62
C ALA A 85 -6.82 -10.25 -18.84
N PHE A 86 -5.75 -11.03 -19.01
CA PHE A 86 -5.53 -12.26 -18.24
C PHE A 86 -5.47 -11.98 -16.72
N PHE A 87 -4.60 -11.07 -16.27
CA PHE A 87 -4.50 -10.77 -14.84
C PHE A 87 -5.76 -10.13 -14.27
N THR A 88 -6.47 -9.31 -15.05
CA THR A 88 -7.78 -8.76 -14.67
C THR A 88 -8.83 -9.86 -14.50
N SER A 89 -8.83 -10.88 -15.37
CA SER A 89 -9.77 -12.01 -15.30
C SER A 89 -9.63 -12.88 -14.04
N LEU A 90 -8.52 -12.73 -13.31
CA LEU A 90 -8.29 -13.45 -12.05
C LEU A 90 -9.05 -12.82 -10.86
N ALA A 91 -9.71 -11.68 -11.05
CA ALA A 91 -10.55 -11.07 -10.02
C ALA A 91 -11.64 -12.04 -9.56
N GLY A 92 -11.78 -12.22 -8.24
CA GLY A 92 -12.74 -13.14 -7.63
C GLY A 92 -12.35 -14.62 -7.67
N VAL A 93 -11.23 -14.99 -8.31
CA VAL A 93 -10.73 -16.37 -8.31
C VAL A 93 -10.14 -16.72 -6.93
N PRO A 94 -10.47 -17.88 -6.34
CA PRO A 94 -9.86 -18.36 -5.10
C PRO A 94 -8.33 -18.39 -5.17
N ARG A 95 -7.67 -18.00 -4.07
CA ARG A 95 -6.20 -17.82 -3.99
C ARG A 95 -5.41 -19.07 -4.36
N ASP A 96 -5.91 -20.24 -4.00
CA ASP A 96 -5.36 -21.56 -4.33
C ASP A 96 -5.40 -21.84 -5.84
N GLN A 97 -6.46 -21.39 -6.54
CA GLN A 97 -6.60 -21.55 -7.98
C GLN A 97 -5.80 -20.53 -8.80
N VAL A 98 -5.60 -19.31 -8.29
CA VAL A 98 -4.85 -18.25 -8.99
C VAL A 98 -3.46 -18.75 -9.41
N ARG A 99 -2.75 -19.43 -8.52
CA ARG A 99 -1.39 -19.92 -8.80
C ARG A 99 -1.37 -20.94 -9.95
N VAL A 100 -2.36 -21.82 -10.02
CA VAL A 100 -2.47 -22.83 -11.08
C VAL A 100 -2.73 -22.16 -12.43
N ARG A 101 -3.66 -21.20 -12.47
CA ARG A 101 -4.00 -20.46 -13.70
C ARG A 101 -2.82 -19.64 -14.22
N VAL A 102 -2.12 -18.93 -13.34
CA VAL A 102 -0.92 -18.16 -13.73
C VAL A 102 0.17 -19.09 -14.26
N LYS A 103 0.43 -20.25 -13.63
CA LYS A 103 1.41 -21.22 -14.14
C LYS A 103 1.05 -21.73 -15.53
N ALA A 104 -0.21 -22.10 -15.75
CA ALA A 104 -0.68 -22.57 -17.06
C ALA A 104 -0.54 -21.48 -18.13
N TYR A 105 -0.91 -20.24 -17.81
CA TYR A 105 -0.76 -19.10 -18.71
C TYR A 105 0.72 -18.84 -19.08
N MET A 106 1.62 -18.85 -18.09
CA MET A 106 3.05 -18.65 -18.34
C MET A 106 3.67 -19.80 -19.15
N ALA A 107 3.22 -21.04 -18.97
CA ALA A 107 3.68 -22.17 -19.78
C ALA A 107 3.23 -22.07 -21.25
N ALA A 108 2.05 -21.51 -21.49
CA ALA A 108 1.53 -21.24 -22.84
C ALA A 108 2.15 -19.99 -23.49
N ASN A 109 2.67 -19.05 -22.68
CA ASN A 109 3.21 -17.76 -23.11
C ASN A 109 4.67 -17.59 -22.63
N PRO A 110 5.64 -18.29 -23.24
CA PRO A 110 7.03 -18.30 -22.78
C PRO A 110 7.70 -16.91 -22.86
N GLN A 111 7.30 -16.07 -23.83
CA GLN A 111 7.81 -14.69 -23.91
C GLN A 111 7.33 -13.86 -22.71
N THR A 112 6.03 -13.86 -22.40
CA THR A 112 5.49 -13.20 -21.21
C THR A 112 6.12 -13.73 -19.92
N ALA A 113 6.36 -15.04 -19.84
CA ALA A 113 7.05 -15.63 -18.72
C ALA A 113 8.48 -15.07 -18.56
N SER A 114 9.21 -14.94 -19.66
CA SER A 114 10.54 -14.31 -19.68
C SER A 114 10.48 -12.84 -19.24
N ASP A 115 9.56 -12.06 -19.80
CA ASP A 115 9.43 -10.63 -19.50
C ASP A 115 9.09 -10.38 -18.02
N ILE A 116 8.07 -11.08 -17.50
CA ILE A 116 7.66 -10.98 -16.09
C ILE A 116 8.77 -11.48 -15.15
N THR A 117 9.54 -12.50 -15.56
CA THR A 117 10.73 -12.96 -14.82
C THR A 117 11.80 -11.88 -14.79
N GLY A 118 12.03 -11.20 -15.92
CA GLY A 118 12.93 -10.05 -16.04
C GLY A 118 12.52 -8.89 -15.11
N ILE A 119 11.25 -8.50 -15.16
CA ILE A 119 10.67 -7.43 -14.30
C ILE A 119 10.88 -7.73 -12.81
N ARG A 120 10.87 -9.00 -12.41
CA ARG A 120 11.02 -9.42 -11.01
C ARG A 120 12.45 -9.72 -10.57
N GLN A 121 13.43 -9.74 -11.48
CA GLN A 121 14.84 -9.99 -11.13
C GLN A 121 15.36 -9.10 -9.99
N PRO A 122 15.03 -7.79 -9.91
CA PRO A 122 15.53 -6.94 -8.82
C PRO A 122 15.20 -7.45 -7.41
N LEU A 123 14.07 -8.14 -7.24
CA LEU A 123 13.68 -8.75 -5.95
C LEU A 123 14.55 -9.95 -5.60
N VAL A 124 14.98 -10.71 -6.60
CA VAL A 124 15.93 -11.82 -6.42
C VAL A 124 17.31 -11.26 -6.11
N ASP A 125 17.73 -10.21 -6.81
CA ASP A 125 19.05 -9.60 -6.65
C ASP A 125 19.25 -9.01 -5.26
N ILE A 126 18.25 -8.26 -4.73
CA ILE A 126 18.34 -7.71 -3.37
C ILE A 126 18.35 -8.81 -2.31
N LYS A 127 17.57 -9.89 -2.50
CA LYS A 127 17.59 -11.05 -1.60
C LYS A 127 18.95 -11.76 -1.63
N ASN A 128 19.53 -11.95 -2.81
CA ASN A 128 20.82 -12.62 -2.95
C ASN A 128 21.96 -11.77 -2.36
N ARG A 129 21.87 -10.44 -2.46
CA ARG A 129 22.86 -9.52 -1.91
C ARG A 129 22.74 -9.32 -0.41
N CYS A 130 21.52 -9.26 0.13
CA CYS A 130 21.25 -8.85 1.51
C CYS A 130 20.73 -9.97 2.42
N GLY A 131 20.45 -11.16 1.90
CA GLY A 131 19.80 -12.24 2.64
C GLY A 131 18.32 -11.96 2.91
N GLN A 132 17.79 -12.55 3.99
CA GLN A 132 16.40 -12.34 4.39
C GLN A 132 16.28 -11.03 5.17
N LEU A 133 15.69 -10.00 4.56
CA LEU A 133 15.41 -8.74 5.26
C LEU A 133 14.11 -8.83 6.06
N PRO A 134 13.99 -8.13 7.21
CA PRO A 134 12.71 -7.95 7.91
C PRO A 134 11.65 -7.40 6.95
N GLY A 135 10.47 -8.04 6.85
CA GLY A 135 9.41 -7.65 5.90
C GLY A 135 9.47 -8.35 4.53
N SER A 136 10.45 -9.21 4.29
CA SER A 136 10.58 -10.00 3.04
C SER A 136 9.62 -11.20 2.95
N ALA A 137 8.78 -11.45 3.96
CA ALA A 137 7.89 -12.61 4.05
C ALA A 137 6.52 -12.43 3.37
N VAL A 138 6.36 -11.40 2.53
CA VAL A 138 5.13 -11.12 1.77
C VAL A 138 5.17 -11.83 0.42
#